data_AF-A0A7K3GVS4-F1
#
_entry.id   AF-A0A7K3GVS4-F1
#
_cell.length_a   1.000
_cell.length_b   1.000
_cell.length_c   1.000
_cell.angle_alpha   90.00
_cell.angle_beta   90.00
_cell.angle_gamma   90.00
#
_symmetry.space_group_name_H-M   'P 1'
#
loop_
_entity.id
_entity.type
_entity.pdbx_description
1 polymer ?
#
loop_
_entity_poly.entity_id
_entity_poly.type
_entity_poly.pdbx_seq_one_letter_code
_entity_poly.pdbx_strand_id
1 'polypeptide(L)'
;MVLQAEEGRLTTSSTRVLVATAVPAERDAVARAFPAPAAETALPGAVLHRLPDGGPDLLAAGVGPALAAASTAAALTAAALDGAPYGLVVSAGIGGGFPPHAPVGSLVVADAITAADLGAETADGFLPVTDLGFGTVTHHPPPALVRATAAATGARPGTVLTGSTVTGTAERAALLRARHPDALAEAMEGFGV
;
A
#
# COMPACT_ATOMS: atom_id res chain seq x y z
N MET A 1 -3.52 -49.31 23.21
CA MET A 1 -4.69 -48.43 23.26
C MET A 1 -4.18 -47.01 23.18
N VAL A 2 -4.36 -46.43 21.99
CA VAL A 2 -4.19 -45.02 21.57
C VAL A 2 -2.94 -44.29 22.08
N LEU A 3 -1.93 -44.22 21.19
CA LEU A 3 -0.85 -43.26 21.23
C LEU A 3 -1.42 -41.83 21.24
N GLN A 4 -0.97 -41.02 22.19
CA GLN A 4 -1.33 -39.60 22.28
C GLN A 4 -0.80 -38.85 21.06
N ALA A 5 -1.63 -38.00 20.47
CA ALA A 5 -1.20 -37.08 19.42
C ALA A 5 -0.27 -36.03 20.03
N GLU A 6 1.00 -36.09 19.68
CA GLU A 6 1.95 -35.03 19.99
C GLU A 6 1.56 -33.73 19.28
N GLU A 7 1.73 -32.65 20.02
CA GLU A 7 1.67 -31.24 19.65
C GLU A 7 2.25 -30.96 18.25
N GLY A 8 1.36 -30.76 17.29
CA GLY A 8 1.68 -30.07 16.05
C GLY A 8 2.00 -28.62 16.37
N ARG A 9 3.27 -28.30 16.64
CA ARG A 9 3.80 -26.95 16.46
C ARG A 9 3.52 -26.55 15.01
N LEU A 10 2.48 -25.77 14.80
CA LEU A 10 2.32 -24.95 13.61
C LEU A 10 3.55 -24.04 13.55
N THR A 11 4.60 -24.47 12.86
CA THR A 11 5.68 -23.58 12.43
C THR A 11 5.10 -22.71 11.33
N THR A 12 4.31 -21.71 11.71
CA THR A 12 4.08 -20.57 10.83
C THR A 12 5.45 -19.93 10.66
N SER A 13 6.10 -20.20 9.53
CA SER A 13 7.22 -19.37 9.07
C SER A 13 6.81 -17.91 9.28
N SER A 14 7.61 -17.15 10.03
CA SER A 14 7.33 -15.74 10.28
C SER A 14 7.26 -15.04 8.92
N THR A 15 6.08 -14.57 8.54
CA THR A 15 5.88 -13.86 7.28
C THR A 15 6.75 -12.62 7.28
N ARG A 16 7.67 -12.52 6.31
CA ARG A 16 8.49 -11.33 6.13
C ARG A 16 7.66 -10.24 5.49
N VAL A 17 7.66 -9.04 6.08
CA VAL A 17 6.82 -7.91 5.66
C VAL A 17 7.71 -6.76 5.17
N LEU A 18 7.32 -6.16 4.05
CA LEU A 18 7.84 -4.88 3.57
C LEU A 18 6.78 -3.80 3.83
N VAL A 19 7.16 -2.70 4.47
CA VAL A 19 6.32 -1.50 4.57
C VAL A 19 6.89 -0.43 3.64
N ALA A 20 6.14 -0.08 2.60
CA ALA A 20 6.47 0.97 1.66
C ALA A 20 5.73 2.26 2.06
N THR A 21 6.46 3.36 2.20
CA THR A 21 5.93 4.70 2.44
C THR A 21 6.38 5.66 1.33
N ALA A 22 5.73 6.81 1.18
CA ALA A 22 6.10 7.74 0.11
C ALA A 22 7.42 8.45 0.42
N VAL A 23 7.57 8.94 1.67
CA VAL A 23 8.69 9.79 2.07
C VAL A 23 9.42 9.28 3.31
N PRO A 24 10.69 9.66 3.53
CA PRO A 24 11.45 9.26 4.73
C PRO A 24 10.75 9.59 6.05
N ALA A 25 10.05 10.73 6.12
CA ALA A 25 9.34 11.12 7.35
C ALA A 25 8.25 10.13 7.75
N GLU A 26 7.55 9.52 6.78
CA GLU A 26 6.55 8.47 7.02
C GLU A 26 7.22 7.16 7.41
N ARG A 27 8.27 6.75 6.69
CA ARG A 27 9.09 5.58 7.03
C ARG A 27 9.58 5.67 8.47
N ASP A 28 10.10 6.83 8.86
CA ASP A 28 10.62 7.07 10.20
C ASP A 28 9.50 7.09 11.25
N ALA A 29 8.28 7.53 10.87
CA ALA A 29 7.11 7.40 11.72
C ALA A 29 6.73 5.95 11.99
N VAL A 30 6.78 5.09 10.97
CA VAL A 30 6.61 3.64 11.13
C VAL A 30 7.72 3.06 12.00
N ALA A 31 8.98 3.43 11.75
CA ALA A 31 10.12 2.93 12.51
C ALA A 31 10.02 3.23 14.03
N ARG A 32 9.47 4.39 14.41
CA ARG A 32 9.24 4.76 15.81
C ARG A 32 8.25 3.88 16.56
N ALA A 33 7.45 3.07 15.86
CA ALA A 33 6.56 2.09 16.49
C ALA A 33 7.32 0.85 17.00
N PHE A 34 8.60 0.70 16.66
CA PHE A 34 9.43 -0.43 17.02
C PHE A 34 10.55 -0.02 17.99
N PRO A 35 10.93 -0.90 18.94
CA PRO A 35 11.80 -0.52 20.07
C PRO A 35 13.27 -0.34 19.67
N ALA A 36 13.69 -0.90 18.54
CA ALA A 36 15.09 -0.99 18.15
C ALA A 36 15.36 -0.22 16.84
N PRO A 37 16.56 0.37 16.69
CA PRO A 37 16.90 1.13 15.50
C PRO A 37 17.00 0.22 14.27
N ALA A 38 16.58 0.75 13.12
CA ALA A 38 16.76 0.06 11.85
C ALA A 38 18.21 0.16 11.35
N ALA A 39 18.67 -0.89 10.69
CA ALA A 39 19.93 -0.90 9.94
C ALA A 39 19.66 -0.59 8.46
N GLU A 40 20.44 0.31 7.86
CA GLU A 40 20.32 0.62 6.44
C GLU A 40 20.95 -0.48 5.57
N THR A 41 20.26 -0.83 4.49
CA THR A 41 20.74 -1.75 3.46
C THR A 41 20.53 -1.10 2.10
N ALA A 42 21.63 -0.83 1.41
CA ALA A 42 21.59 -0.28 0.07
C ALA A 42 21.13 -1.35 -0.93
N LEU A 43 20.19 -0.97 -1.80
CA LEU A 43 19.78 -1.73 -2.98
C LEU A 43 20.04 -0.89 -4.24
N PRO A 44 20.11 -1.51 -5.43
CA PRO A 44 20.07 -0.76 -6.67
C PRO A 44 18.80 0.12 -6.73
N GLY A 45 18.98 1.44 -6.67
CA GLY A 45 17.88 2.42 -6.77
C GLY A 45 17.02 2.63 -5.53
N ALA A 46 17.38 2.05 -4.37
CA ALA A 46 16.63 2.21 -3.12
C ALA A 46 17.50 1.99 -1.87
N VAL A 47 17.03 2.46 -0.72
CA VAL A 47 17.62 2.14 0.60
C VAL A 47 16.54 1.53 1.47
N LEU A 48 16.78 0.31 1.95
CA LEU A 48 15.93 -0.36 2.93
C LEU A 48 16.40 -0.08 4.34
N HIS A 49 15.44 0.04 5.26
CA HIS A 49 15.68 0.12 6.70
C HIS A 49 15.17 -1.18 7.32
N ARG A 50 16.10 -2.06 7.74
CA ARG A 50 15.77 -3.35 8.32
C ARG A 50 15.65 -3.23 9.83
N LEU A 51 14.47 -3.52 10.36
CA LEU A 51 14.27 -3.62 11.81
C LEU A 51 14.75 -5.00 12.31
N PRO A 52 15.32 -5.09 13.52
CA PRO A 52 15.75 -6.36 14.09
C PRO A 52 14.56 -7.22 14.56
N ASP A 53 14.86 -8.41 15.09
CA ASP A 53 13.90 -9.32 15.74
C ASP A 53 12.69 -9.72 14.88
N GLY A 54 12.87 -9.77 13.56
CA GLY A 54 11.81 -10.12 12.62
C GLY A 54 10.78 -9.00 12.39
N GLY A 55 11.11 -7.76 12.75
CA GLY A 55 10.36 -6.58 12.33
C GLY A 55 10.31 -6.42 10.81
N PRO A 56 9.42 -5.55 10.29
CA PRO A 56 9.34 -5.31 8.85
C PRO A 56 10.59 -4.61 8.32
N ASP A 57 10.91 -4.87 7.05
CA ASP A 57 11.77 -3.97 6.29
C ASP A 57 10.95 -2.74 5.90
N LEU A 58 11.56 -1.56 5.98
CA LEU A 58 10.91 -0.29 5.65
C LEU A 58 11.57 0.34 4.42
N LEU A 59 10.75 0.83 3.50
CA LEU A 59 11.18 1.46 2.26
C LEU A 59 10.49 2.82 2.13
N ALA A 60 11.27 3.90 2.00
CA ALA A 60 10.75 5.14 1.45
C ALA A 60 10.77 4.98 -0.09
N ALA A 61 9.64 4.56 -0.65
CA ALA A 61 9.48 4.16 -2.04
C ALA A 61 9.42 5.35 -3.00
N GLY A 62 9.28 6.57 -2.48
CA GLY A 62 9.19 7.80 -3.27
C GLY A 62 7.76 8.20 -3.59
N VAL A 63 7.60 9.47 -3.99
CA VAL A 63 6.28 10.07 -4.27
C VAL A 63 5.84 9.78 -5.70
N GLY A 64 4.58 9.36 -5.85
CA GLY A 64 3.99 9.06 -7.14
C GLY A 64 4.14 7.59 -7.58
N PRO A 65 3.26 7.13 -8.50
CA PRO A 65 3.09 5.70 -8.74
C PRO A 65 4.31 5.06 -9.42
N ALA A 66 5.00 5.80 -10.30
CA ALA A 66 6.13 5.27 -11.04
C ALA A 66 7.36 5.00 -10.16
N LEU A 67 7.72 5.96 -9.28
CA LEU A 67 8.86 5.79 -8.39
C LEU A 67 8.55 4.74 -7.31
N ALA A 68 7.35 4.80 -6.73
CA ALA A 68 6.88 3.80 -5.77
C ALA A 68 6.95 2.37 -6.34
N ALA A 69 6.51 2.19 -7.60
CA ALA A 69 6.61 0.90 -8.28
C ALA A 69 8.05 0.46 -8.53
N ALA A 70 8.91 1.35 -9.05
CA ALA A 70 10.30 1.01 -9.32
C ALA A 70 11.06 0.59 -8.06
N SER A 71 10.93 1.37 -6.98
CA SER A 71 11.60 1.08 -5.71
C SER A 71 11.06 -0.16 -5.02
N THR A 72 9.73 -0.35 -5.02
CA THR A 72 9.10 -1.55 -4.43
C THR A 72 9.51 -2.80 -5.21
N ALA A 73 9.47 -2.76 -6.55
CA ALA A 73 9.89 -3.88 -7.39
C ALA A 73 11.37 -4.24 -7.18
N ALA A 74 12.25 -3.25 -7.03
CA ALA A 74 13.66 -3.47 -6.72
C ALA A 74 13.84 -4.20 -5.36
N ALA A 75 13.11 -3.78 -4.33
CA ALA A 75 13.15 -4.42 -3.01
C ALA A 75 12.61 -5.86 -3.02
N LEU A 76 11.48 -6.08 -3.70
CA LEU A 76 10.89 -7.41 -3.87
C LEU A 76 11.82 -8.35 -4.64
N THR A 77 12.41 -7.86 -5.72
CA THR A 77 13.36 -8.63 -6.56
C THR A 77 14.61 -9.00 -5.77
N ALA A 78 15.22 -8.05 -5.06
CA ALA A 78 16.39 -8.30 -4.24
C ALA A 78 16.09 -9.37 -3.16
N ALA A 79 14.97 -9.25 -2.46
CA ALA A 79 14.56 -10.22 -1.44
C ALA A 79 14.31 -11.63 -2.02
N ALA A 80 13.72 -11.73 -3.21
CA ALA A 80 13.51 -13.00 -3.89
C ALA A 80 14.84 -13.65 -4.32
N LEU A 81 15.78 -12.86 -4.86
CA LEU A 81 17.11 -13.33 -5.26
C LEU A 81 17.96 -13.77 -4.06
N ASP A 82 17.77 -13.14 -2.90
CA ASP A 82 18.39 -13.53 -1.63
C ASP A 82 17.73 -14.78 -0.99
N GLY A 83 16.71 -15.37 -1.61
CA GLY A 83 16.00 -16.54 -1.09
C GLY A 83 15.11 -16.25 0.12
N ALA A 84 14.82 -14.97 0.39
CA ALA A 84 14.03 -14.50 1.52
C ALA A 84 12.89 -13.54 1.07
N PRO A 85 11.97 -14.01 0.21
CA PRO A 85 10.91 -13.18 -0.36
C PRO A 85 9.97 -12.65 0.72
N TYR A 86 9.41 -11.46 0.49
CA TYR A 86 8.34 -10.93 1.32
C TYR A 86 7.05 -11.71 1.07
N GLY A 87 6.35 -12.06 2.15
CA GLY A 87 5.01 -12.66 2.07
C GLY A 87 3.89 -11.62 2.13
N LEU A 88 4.22 -10.36 2.43
CA LEU A 88 3.28 -9.23 2.45
C LEU A 88 4.02 -7.92 2.19
N VAL A 89 3.39 -7.04 1.40
CA VAL A 89 3.76 -5.63 1.29
C VAL A 89 2.61 -4.78 1.82
N VAL A 90 2.94 -3.78 2.63
CA VAL A 90 1.99 -2.80 3.16
C VAL A 90 2.38 -1.43 2.60
N SER A 91 1.54 -0.83 1.78
CA SER A 91 1.63 0.59 1.45
C SER A 91 1.01 1.40 2.59
N ALA A 92 1.81 2.22 3.27
CA ALA A 92 1.38 3.03 4.40
C ALA A 92 1.83 4.48 4.24
N GLY A 93 0.95 5.43 4.54
CA GLY A 93 1.24 6.84 4.42
C GLY A 93 0.02 7.70 4.70
N ILE A 94 0.13 8.98 4.39
CA ILE A 94 -0.98 9.94 4.46
C ILE A 94 -1.66 10.08 3.11
N GLY A 95 -2.95 10.43 3.13
CA GLY A 95 -3.74 10.68 1.94
C GLY A 95 -4.82 11.73 2.17
N GLY A 96 -5.44 12.19 1.08
CA GLY A 96 -6.58 13.09 1.10
C GLY A 96 -7.88 12.30 1.30
N GLY A 97 -8.63 12.57 2.35
CA GLY A 97 -9.92 11.94 2.60
C GLY A 97 -11.07 12.61 1.86
N PHE A 98 -11.99 11.82 1.30
CA PHE A 98 -13.19 12.35 0.66
C PHE A 98 -14.34 12.55 1.67
N PRO A 99 -14.94 13.76 1.76
CA PRO A 99 -16.10 14.00 2.61
C PRO A 99 -17.36 13.25 2.13
N PRO A 100 -18.30 12.92 3.04
CA PRO A 100 -18.19 13.06 4.50
C PRO A 100 -17.50 11.87 5.17
N HIS A 101 -17.01 10.89 4.40
CA HIS A 101 -16.71 9.56 4.91
C HIS A 101 -15.29 9.41 5.48
N ALA A 102 -14.35 10.28 5.14
CA ALA A 102 -13.00 10.29 5.70
C ALA A 102 -12.57 11.71 6.09
N PRO A 103 -13.12 12.31 7.16
CA PRO A 103 -12.60 13.56 7.70
C PRO A 103 -11.15 13.43 8.16
N VAL A 104 -10.45 14.56 8.34
CA VAL A 104 -9.07 14.60 8.86
C VAL A 104 -8.96 13.78 10.15
N GLY A 105 -7.91 12.96 10.24
CA GLY A 105 -7.68 12.04 11.36
C GLY A 105 -8.35 10.67 11.21
N SER A 106 -9.11 10.44 10.14
CA SER A 106 -9.62 9.10 9.82
C SER A 106 -8.49 8.17 9.39
N LEU A 107 -8.67 6.88 9.69
CA LEU A 107 -7.83 5.80 9.16
C LEU A 107 -8.64 4.96 8.18
N VAL A 108 -8.09 4.75 6.98
CA VAL A 108 -8.69 3.94 5.91
C VAL A 108 -7.80 2.75 5.62
N VAL A 109 -8.40 1.58 5.43
CA VAL A 109 -7.72 0.38 4.90
C VAL A 109 -8.29 0.12 3.51
N ALA A 110 -7.42 0.06 2.50
CA ALA A 110 -7.87 -0.16 1.14
C ALA A 110 -8.45 -1.58 0.96
N ASP A 111 -9.68 -1.68 0.46
CA ASP A 111 -10.26 -2.93 -0.08
C ASP A 111 -10.22 -2.96 -1.62
N ALA A 112 -10.01 -1.79 -2.23
CA ALA A 112 -9.61 -1.59 -3.61
C ALA A 112 -8.59 -0.45 -3.69
N ILE A 113 -7.59 -0.61 -4.54
CA ILE A 113 -6.57 0.40 -4.84
C ILE A 113 -6.68 0.70 -6.33
N THR A 114 -7.11 1.91 -6.69
CA THR A 114 -7.46 2.24 -8.08
C THR A 114 -6.62 3.39 -8.62
N ALA A 115 -5.93 3.19 -9.76
CA ALA A 115 -5.31 4.28 -10.50
C ALA A 115 -6.40 5.18 -11.12
N ALA A 116 -6.55 6.40 -10.60
CA ALA A 116 -7.67 7.29 -10.95
C ALA A 116 -7.42 8.16 -12.19
N ASP A 117 -6.18 8.25 -12.65
CA ASP A 117 -5.77 9.08 -13.80
C ASP A 117 -4.96 8.31 -14.85
N LEU A 118 -4.89 6.98 -14.76
CA LEU A 118 -4.25 6.13 -15.76
C LEU A 118 -5.22 5.83 -16.92
N GLY A 119 -5.10 6.60 -18.00
CA GLY A 119 -5.98 6.49 -19.16
C GLY A 119 -5.77 7.63 -20.17
N ALA A 120 -6.80 7.90 -20.96
CA ALA A 120 -6.81 9.00 -21.93
C ALA A 120 -7.97 9.96 -21.65
N GLU A 121 -7.73 11.26 -21.75
CA GLU A 121 -8.80 12.26 -21.82
C GLU A 121 -9.28 12.37 -23.28
N THR A 122 -10.59 12.29 -23.49
CA THR A 122 -11.23 12.32 -24.81
C THR A 122 -12.30 13.42 -24.88
N ALA A 123 -12.88 13.65 -26.05
CA ALA A 123 -13.99 14.60 -26.20
C ALA A 123 -15.23 14.20 -25.37
N ASP A 124 -15.40 12.90 -25.11
CA ASP A 124 -16.51 12.34 -24.34
C ASP A 124 -16.17 12.14 -22.85
N GLY A 125 -14.95 12.55 -22.44
CA GLY A 125 -14.45 12.43 -21.07
C GLY A 125 -13.29 11.43 -20.93
N PHE A 126 -12.99 11.07 -19.68
CA PHE A 126 -11.88 10.19 -19.36
C PHE A 126 -12.20 8.73 -19.65
N LEU A 127 -11.27 8.06 -20.35
CA LEU A 127 -11.31 6.65 -20.67
C LEU A 127 -10.16 5.94 -19.94
N PRO A 128 -10.43 5.01 -19.00
CA PRO A 128 -9.37 4.29 -18.28
C PRO A 128 -8.57 3.41 -19.24
N VAL A 129 -7.31 3.12 -18.87
CA VAL A 129 -6.41 2.35 -19.75
C VAL A 129 -6.91 0.93 -20.07
N THR A 130 -7.77 0.36 -19.21
CA THR A 130 -8.45 -0.92 -19.46
C THR A 130 -9.39 -0.87 -20.65
N ASP A 131 -10.08 0.27 -20.85
CA ASP A 131 -11.01 0.45 -21.96
C ASP A 131 -10.26 0.75 -23.28
N LEU A 132 -8.99 1.16 -23.16
CA LEU A 132 -8.03 1.20 -24.26
C LEU A 132 -7.42 -0.17 -24.58
N GLY A 133 -7.75 -1.22 -23.81
CA GLY A 133 -7.27 -2.59 -24.01
C GLY A 133 -5.97 -2.94 -23.28
N PHE A 134 -5.54 -2.18 -22.28
CA PHE A 134 -4.30 -2.41 -21.54
C PHE A 134 -4.51 -2.70 -20.06
N GLY A 135 -3.72 -3.64 -19.53
CA GLY A 135 -3.41 -3.78 -18.11
C GLY A 135 -4.61 -3.84 -17.15
N THR A 136 -4.42 -3.28 -15.97
CA THR A 136 -5.43 -3.10 -14.93
C THR A 136 -5.38 -1.67 -14.41
N VAL A 137 -6.48 -1.19 -13.85
CA VAL A 137 -6.54 0.06 -13.09
C VAL A 137 -6.91 -0.16 -11.63
N THR A 138 -7.22 -1.39 -11.21
CA THR A 138 -7.57 -1.69 -9.81
C THR A 138 -6.91 -2.98 -9.31
N HIS A 139 -6.35 -2.90 -8.11
CA HIS A 139 -5.87 -4.04 -7.33
C HIS A 139 -6.76 -4.25 -6.09
N HIS A 140 -6.98 -5.51 -5.71
CA HIS A 140 -7.80 -5.89 -4.56
C HIS A 140 -6.96 -6.62 -3.51
N PRO A 141 -6.68 -5.99 -2.35
CA PRO A 141 -6.03 -6.66 -1.24
C PRO A 141 -6.84 -7.86 -0.74
N PRO A 142 -6.21 -8.90 -0.15
CA PRO A 142 -6.92 -10.09 0.32
C PRO A 142 -8.03 -9.75 1.33
N PRO A 143 -9.31 -10.11 1.09
CA PRO A 143 -10.42 -9.66 1.92
C PRO A 143 -10.31 -10.04 3.40
N ALA A 144 -9.68 -11.18 3.70
CA ALA A 144 -9.45 -11.61 5.07
C ALA A 144 -8.46 -10.69 5.80
N LEU A 145 -7.39 -10.25 5.13
CA LEU A 145 -6.43 -9.30 5.69
C LEU A 145 -7.06 -7.93 5.88
N VAL A 146 -7.83 -7.44 4.91
CA VAL A 146 -8.58 -6.17 5.02
C VAL A 146 -9.46 -6.18 6.28
N ARG A 147 -10.27 -7.23 6.47
CA ARG A 147 -11.15 -7.36 7.64
C ARG A 147 -10.36 -7.43 8.95
N ALA A 148 -9.29 -8.21 9.00
CA ALA A 148 -8.46 -8.34 10.20
C ALA A 148 -7.79 -7.01 10.57
N THR A 149 -7.21 -6.31 9.59
CA THR A 149 -6.57 -5.01 9.80
C THR A 149 -7.57 -3.95 10.20
N ALA A 150 -8.73 -3.87 9.55
CA ALA A 150 -9.80 -2.95 9.91
C ALA A 150 -10.27 -3.19 11.36
N ALA A 151 -10.49 -4.45 11.75
CA ALA A 151 -10.88 -4.80 13.12
C ALA A 151 -9.80 -4.45 14.16
N ALA A 152 -8.52 -4.69 13.84
CA ALA A 152 -7.40 -4.42 14.75
C ALA A 152 -7.12 -2.92 14.95
N THR A 153 -7.41 -2.10 13.93
CA THR A 153 -7.08 -0.67 13.92
C THR A 153 -8.27 0.24 14.15
N GLY A 154 -9.50 -0.28 14.05
CA GLY A 154 -10.71 0.53 13.98
C GLY A 154 -10.86 1.32 12.67
N ALA A 155 -10.02 1.04 11.66
CA ALA A 155 -10.06 1.71 10.37
C ALA A 155 -11.31 1.35 9.57
N ARG A 156 -11.72 2.27 8.69
CA ARG A 156 -12.79 2.02 7.73
C ARG A 156 -12.22 1.34 6.47
N PRO A 157 -12.74 0.18 6.04
CA PRO A 157 -12.40 -0.36 4.74
C PRO A 157 -13.06 0.46 3.62
N GLY A 158 -12.35 0.69 2.53
CA GLY A 158 -12.93 1.24 1.29
C GLY A 158 -11.89 1.62 0.25
N THR A 159 -12.35 2.03 -0.92
CA THR A 159 -11.48 2.30 -2.08
C THR A 159 -10.53 3.46 -1.81
N VAL A 160 -9.24 3.25 -2.11
CA VAL A 160 -8.21 4.31 -2.11
C VAL A 160 -7.77 4.56 -3.55
N LEU A 161 -7.93 5.80 -4.00
CA LEU A 161 -7.48 6.24 -5.32
C LEU A 161 -5.99 6.54 -5.29
N THR A 162 -5.28 6.16 -6.35
CA THR A 162 -3.91 6.57 -6.61
C THR A 162 -3.90 7.51 -7.80
N GLY A 163 -3.36 8.70 -7.63
CA GLY A 163 -3.17 9.68 -8.71
C GLY A 163 -1.73 10.11 -8.86
N SER A 164 -1.38 10.68 -10.01
CA SER A 164 -0.09 11.34 -10.24
C SER A 164 -0.16 12.85 -9.93
N THR A 165 -1.32 13.33 -9.49
CA THR A 165 -1.57 14.73 -9.10
C THR A 165 -2.35 14.76 -7.79
N VAL A 166 -2.04 15.74 -6.93
CA VAL A 166 -2.75 15.96 -5.67
C VAL A 166 -4.03 16.76 -5.93
N THR A 167 -5.16 16.36 -5.34
CA THR A 167 -6.38 17.15 -5.43
C THR A 167 -6.30 18.39 -4.56
N GLY A 168 -6.17 19.55 -5.21
CA GLY A 168 -6.15 20.86 -4.54
C GLY A 168 -7.49 21.61 -4.59
N THR A 169 -8.50 21.12 -5.30
CA THR A 169 -9.77 21.84 -5.53
C THR A 169 -10.99 20.96 -5.26
N ALA A 170 -12.08 21.60 -4.81
CA ALA A 170 -13.36 20.93 -4.59
C ALA A 170 -13.96 20.34 -5.89
N GLU A 171 -13.74 21.01 -7.02
CA GLU A 171 -14.18 20.54 -8.35
C GLU A 171 -13.49 19.22 -8.72
N ARG A 172 -12.16 19.14 -8.56
CA ARG A 172 -11.42 17.91 -8.84
C ARG A 172 -11.83 16.79 -7.88
N ALA A 173 -12.04 17.09 -6.60
CA ALA A 173 -12.53 16.11 -5.63
C ALA A 173 -13.92 15.56 -6.01
N ALA A 174 -14.84 16.44 -6.43
CA ALA A 174 -16.18 16.06 -6.87
C ALA A 174 -16.13 15.19 -8.13
N LEU A 175 -15.26 15.54 -9.09
CA LEU A 175 -15.07 14.77 -10.32
C LEU A 175 -14.50 13.37 -10.03
N LEU A 176 -13.52 13.24 -9.13
CA LEU A 176 -13.01 11.94 -8.69
C LEU A 176 -14.09 11.11 -8.01
N ARG A 177 -14.90 11.72 -7.14
CA ARG A 177 -16.02 11.04 -6.46
C ARG A 177 -17.16 10.64 -7.40
N ALA A 178 -17.41 11.40 -8.46
CA ALA A 178 -18.37 11.02 -9.49
C ALA A 178 -17.88 9.80 -10.30
N ARG A 179 -16.58 9.74 -10.61
CA ARG A 179 -15.96 8.58 -11.29
C ARG A 179 -15.82 7.36 -10.38
N HIS A 180 -15.59 7.57 -9.08
CA HIS A 180 -15.36 6.52 -8.09
C HIS A 180 -16.25 6.72 -6.85
N PRO A 181 -17.54 6.31 -6.91
CA PRO A 181 -18.51 6.55 -5.84
C PRO A 181 -18.17 5.88 -4.49
N ASP A 182 -17.26 4.91 -4.46
CA ASP A 182 -16.85 4.21 -3.24
C ASP A 182 -15.49 4.68 -2.69
N ALA A 183 -14.83 5.64 -3.36
CA ALA A 183 -13.54 6.19 -2.93
C ALA A 183 -13.61 6.89 -1.56
N LEU A 184 -12.91 6.37 -0.56
CA LEU A 184 -12.80 7.00 0.76
C LEU A 184 -11.62 7.95 0.84
N ALA A 185 -10.53 7.66 0.15
CA ALA A 185 -9.34 8.50 0.15
C ALA A 185 -8.63 8.49 -1.21
N GLU A 186 -7.71 9.42 -1.39
CA GLU A 186 -6.71 9.44 -2.46
C GLU A 186 -5.29 9.56 -1.88
N ALA A 187 -4.33 9.00 -2.59
CA ALA A 187 -2.89 9.11 -2.35
C ALA A 187 -2.16 9.05 -3.71
N MET A 188 -0.83 8.97 -3.68
CA MET A 188 -0.02 9.02 -4.91
C MET A 188 0.75 7.73 -5.20
N GLU A 189 0.82 6.79 -4.26
CA GLU A 189 1.74 5.65 -4.35
C GLU A 189 1.05 4.29 -4.44
N GLY A 190 -0.13 4.15 -3.83
CA GLY A 190 -0.73 2.85 -3.49
C GLY A 190 -0.82 1.86 -4.65
N PHE A 191 -1.18 2.31 -5.85
CA PHE A 191 -1.29 1.46 -7.04
C PHE A 191 0.08 1.00 -7.59
N GLY A 192 1.14 1.76 -7.33
CA GLY A 192 2.49 1.37 -7.72
C GLY A 192 3.10 0.29 -6.83
N VAL A 193 2.63 0.17 -5.58
CA VAL A 193 3.11 -0.79 -4.56
C VAL A 193 2.36 -2.12 -4.67
#